data_AF-A0A4Q2XY43-F1
#
_entry.id   AF-A0A4Q2XY43-F1
#
_cell.length_a   1.000
_cell.length_b   1.000
_cell.length_c   1.000
_cell.angle_alpha   90.00
_cell.angle_beta   90.00
_cell.angle_gamma   90.00
#
_symmetry.space_group_name_H-M   'P 1'
#
loop_
_entity.id
_entity.type
_entity.pdbx_description
1 polymer ?
#
loop_
_entity_poly.entity_id
_entity_poly.type
_entity_poly.pdbx_seq_one_letter_code
_entity_poly.pdbx_strand_id
1 'polypeptide(L)'
;MDWFLIISSGIKIAVITFLIILPLVALSSLAERKVSAFIQDRIGPNRVGIPMTLLGAKKDIPFFGLIQPMADGLKFILKEDFTPKHVRKFYFWLAPALVLVPALLTCG
;
A
#
# COMPACT_ATOMS: atom_id res chain seq x y z
N MET A 1 -32.43 11.11 6.79
CA MET A 1 -31.04 10.65 6.92
C MET A 1 -30.27 11.84 7.43
N ASP A 2 -29.87 11.83 8.69
CA ASP A 2 -29.18 12.98 9.27
C ASP A 2 -27.87 13.15 8.51
N TRP A 3 -27.75 14.24 7.74
CA TRP A 3 -26.60 14.50 6.89
C TRP A 3 -25.29 14.40 7.70
N PHE A 4 -25.37 14.78 8.97
CA PHE A 4 -24.35 14.63 10.00
C PHE A 4 -23.82 13.18 10.19
N LEU A 5 -24.70 12.18 10.21
CA LEU A 5 -24.29 10.78 10.36
C LEU A 5 -23.52 10.27 9.14
N ILE A 6 -23.94 10.67 7.94
CA ILE A 6 -23.28 10.26 6.70
C ILE A 6 -21.87 10.84 6.62
N ILE A 7 -21.71 12.14 6.92
CA ILE A 7 -20.40 12.79 6.93
C ILE A 7 -19.49 12.16 7.99
N SER A 8 -19.99 12.01 9.22
CA SER A 8 -19.16 11.56 10.34
C SER A 8 -18.69 10.11 10.14
N SER A 9 -19.55 9.23 9.60
CA SER A 9 -19.16 7.87 9.21
C SER A 9 -18.17 7.87 8.04
N GLY A 10 -18.37 8.72 7.02
CA GLY A 10 -17.44 8.85 5.90
C GLY A 10 -16.04 9.30 6.35
N ILE A 11 -15.97 10.27 7.26
CA ILE A 11 -14.71 10.74 7.85
C ILE A 11 -14.03 9.62 8.64
N LYS A 12 -14.78 8.89 9.48
CA LYS A 12 -14.23 7.76 10.25
C LYS A 12 -13.60 6.70 9.35
N ILE A 13 -14.31 6.28 8.30
CA ILE A 13 -13.81 5.29 7.33
C ILE A 13 -12.51 5.81 6.71
N ALA A 14 -12.49 7.04 6.21
CA ALA A 14 -11.29 7.61 5.60
C ALA A 14 -10.11 7.66 6.58
N VAL A 15 -10.32 8.14 7.80
CA VAL A 15 -9.29 8.25 8.83
C VAL A 15 -8.73 6.87 9.21
N ILE A 16 -9.60 5.89 9.47
CA ILE A 16 -9.19 4.52 9.81
C ILE A 16 -8.43 3.88 8.65
N THR A 17 -8.91 4.03 7.42
CA THR A 17 -8.24 3.45 6.25
C THR A 17 -6.84 4.03 6.05
N PHE A 18 -6.69 5.36 6.06
CA PHE A 18 -5.40 5.99 5.77
C PHE A 18 -4.39 5.89 6.92
N LEU A 19 -4.83 5.99 8.18
CA LEU A 19 -3.92 6.01 9.32
C LEU A 19 -3.60 4.63 9.88
N ILE A 20 -4.51 3.66 9.75
CA ILE A 20 -4.37 2.35 10.40
C ILE A 20 -4.20 1.26 9.35
N ILE A 21 -5.16 1.13 8.43
CA ILE A 21 -5.20 -0.02 7.52
C ILE A 21 -4.05 0.02 6.52
N LEU A 22 -3.84 1.13 5.81
CA LEU A 22 -2.78 1.21 4.79
C LEU A 22 -1.38 0.98 5.39
N PRO A 23 -0.99 1.59 6.54
CA PRO A 23 0.28 1.27 7.18
C PRO A 23 0.38 -0.17 7.65
N LEU A 24 -0.69 -0.75 8.19
CA LEU A 24 -0.71 -2.14 8.64
C LEU A 24 -0.50 -3.12 7.47
N VAL A 25 -1.20 -2.89 6.35
CA VAL A 25 -1.04 -3.68 5.12
C VAL A 25 0.40 -3.58 4.58
N ALA A 26 0.96 -2.37 4.58
CA ALA A 26 2.34 -2.13 4.15
C ALA A 26 3.35 -2.91 5.01
N LEU A 27 3.20 -2.88 6.34
CA LEU A 27 4.06 -3.63 7.26
C LEU A 27 3.84 -5.15 7.17
N SER A 28 2.59 -5.58 7.00
CA SER A 28 2.23 -6.99 6.82
C SER A 28 2.90 -7.58 5.56
N SER A 29 2.88 -6.86 4.44
CA SER A 29 3.57 -7.31 3.21
C SER A 29 5.09 -7.42 3.40
N LEU A 30 5.70 -6.52 4.18
CA LEU A 30 7.11 -6.61 4.53
C LEU A 30 7.39 -7.83 5.43
N ALA A 31 6.52 -8.09 6.40
CA ALA A 31 6.61 -9.24 7.28
C ALA A 31 6.48 -10.55 6.50
N GLU A 32 5.51 -10.66 5.60
CA GLU A 32 5.34 -11.82 4.70
C GLU A 32 6.59 -12.12 3.90
N ARG A 33 7.25 -11.08 3.35
CA ARG A 33 8.51 -11.24 2.62
C ARG A 33 9.66 -11.71 3.52
N LYS A 34 9.74 -11.21 4.75
CA LYS A 34 10.76 -11.65 5.72
C LYS A 34 10.54 -13.10 6.15
N VAL A 35 9.29 -13.48 6.44
CA VAL A 35 8.92 -14.84 6.82
C VAL A 35 9.17 -15.81 5.66
N SER A 36 8.77 -15.44 4.44
CA SER A 36 9.01 -16.27 3.25
C SER A 36 10.50 -16.46 2.97
N ALA A 37 11.31 -15.41 3.19
CA ALA A 37 12.75 -15.49 3.02
C ALA A 37 13.40 -16.38 4.11
N PHE A 38 12.90 -16.31 5.35
CA PHE A 38 13.34 -17.17 6.45
C PHE A 38 13.04 -18.65 6.20
N ILE A 39 11.85 -18.98 5.69
CA ILE A 39 11.49 -20.36 5.32
C ILE A 39 12.40 -20.90 4.19
N GLN A 40 12.80 -20.02 3.27
CA GLN A 40 13.60 -20.36 2.10
C GLN A 40 15.12 -20.24 2.33
N ASP A 41 15.55 -20.03 3.57
CA ASP A 41 16.96 -19.78 3.95
C ASP A 41 17.66 -18.75 3.04
N ARG A 42 16.96 -17.66 2.73
CA ARG A 42 17.50 -16.53 1.98
C ARG A 42 17.32 -15.22 2.73
N ILE A 43 18.14 -14.24 2.39
CA ILE A 43 18.08 -12.92 3.01
C ILE A 43 16.87 -12.15 2.45
N GLY A 44 15.97 -11.73 3.35
CA GLY A 44 14.84 -10.87 3.03
C GLY A 44 15.25 -9.43 2.65
N PRO A 45 14.28 -8.52 2.47
CA PRO A 45 14.57 -7.14 2.07
C PRO A 45 15.55 -6.43 3.03
N ASN A 46 16.78 -6.16 2.57
CA ASN A 46 17.85 -5.56 3.39
C ASN A 46 18.57 -4.37 2.73
N ARG A 47 18.19 -3.99 1.50
CA ARG A 47 18.91 -2.97 0.71
C ARG A 47 18.22 -1.61 0.64
N VAL A 48 16.92 -1.54 0.96
CA VAL A 48 16.19 -0.27 0.93
C VAL A 48 16.36 0.42 2.29
N GLY A 49 17.12 1.51 2.30
CA GLY A 49 17.37 2.38 3.46
C GLY A 49 16.74 3.76 3.28
N ILE A 50 16.74 4.59 4.33
CA ILE A 50 16.30 5.99 4.21
C ILE A 50 17.29 6.68 3.29
N PRO A 51 16.86 7.30 2.17
CA PRO A 51 17.73 8.01 1.24
C PRO A 51 18.21 9.31 1.88
N MET A 52 19.10 9.19 2.87
CA MET A 52 19.71 10.31 3.58
C MET A 52 20.79 10.99 2.73
N THR A 53 21.22 10.33 1.64
CA THR A 53 22.00 10.92 0.56
C THR A 53 21.27 12.08 -0.15
N LEU A 54 19.94 12.05 -0.26
CA LEU A 54 19.15 13.17 -0.79
C LEU A 54 19.11 14.39 0.16
N LEU A 55 19.48 14.20 1.44
CA LEU A 55 19.56 15.24 2.48
C LEU A 55 21.03 15.65 2.80
N GLY A 56 22.00 15.25 1.97
CA GLY A 56 23.41 15.64 2.12
C GLY A 56 24.27 14.74 3.02
N ALA A 57 23.76 13.59 3.47
CA ALA A 57 24.55 12.64 4.23
C ALA A 57 25.37 11.69 3.32
N LYS A 58 26.56 11.30 3.78
CA LYS A 58 27.48 10.43 3.01
C LYS A 58 26.99 8.98 2.80
N LYS A 59 25.95 8.54 3.52
CA LYS A 59 25.51 7.14 3.51
C LYS A 59 24.04 7.03 3.91
N ASP A 60 23.29 6.26 3.13
CA ASP A 60 21.90 5.93 3.46
C ASP A 60 21.86 5.02 4.69
N ILE A 61 20.96 5.33 5.64
CA ILE A 61 20.83 4.54 6.86
C ILE A 61 20.00 3.27 6.53
N PRO A 62 20.57 2.07 6.69
CA PRO A 62 19.88 0.82 6.35
C PRO A 62 18.87 0.48 7.46
N PHE A 63 17.60 0.86 7.27
CA PHE A 63 16.50 0.52 8.19
C PHE A 63 15.90 -0.87 7.90
N PHE A 64 16.72 -1.92 7.72
CA PHE A 64 16.27 -3.31 7.51
C PHE A 64 15.11 -3.48 6.50
N GLY A 65 15.09 -2.65 5.45
CA GLY A 65 14.06 -2.66 4.41
C GLY A 65 12.71 -2.02 4.79
N LEU A 66 12.58 -1.29 5.90
CA LEU A 66 11.29 -0.73 6.38
C LEU A 66 10.61 0.20 5.35
N ILE A 67 11.39 0.81 4.47
CA ILE A 67 10.91 1.71 3.41
C ILE A 67 10.48 0.95 2.15
N GLN A 68 10.72 -0.36 2.09
CA GLN A 68 10.33 -1.19 0.95
C GLN A 68 8.85 -0.99 0.54
N PRO A 69 7.87 -0.92 1.45
CA PRO A 69 6.47 -0.72 1.05
C PRO A 69 6.22 0.66 0.44
N MET A 70 6.96 1.70 0.89
CA MET A 70 6.89 3.04 0.29
C MET A 70 7.50 3.05 -1.11
N ALA A 71 8.63 2.36 -1.30
CA ALA A 71 9.27 2.23 -2.62
C ALA A 71 8.36 1.46 -3.60
N ASP A 72 7.68 0.42 -3.13
CA ASP A 72 6.71 -0.34 -3.92
C ASP A 72 5.49 0.53 -4.28
N GLY A 73 5.00 1.36 -3.35
CA GLY A 73 3.94 2.33 -3.61
C GLY A 73 4.33 3.37 -4.67
N LEU A 74 5.53 3.96 -4.56
CA LEU A 74 6.06 4.89 -5.55
C LEU A 74 6.19 4.23 -6.93
N LYS A 75 6.66 2.98 -6.99
CA LYS A 75 6.73 2.20 -8.22
C LYS A 75 5.35 2.03 -8.87
N PHE A 76 4.29 1.84 -8.09
CA PHE A 76 2.93 1.73 -8.64
C PHE A 76 2.43 3.06 -9.21
N ILE A 77 2.71 4.19 -8.58
CA ILE A 77 2.32 5.52 -9.08
C ILE A 77 3.03 5.87 -10.40
N LEU A 78 4.29 5.47 -10.52
CA LEU A 78 5.09 5.71 -11.73
C LEU A 78 4.83 4.68 -12.84
N LYS A 79 4.07 3.62 -12.55
CA LYS A 79 3.76 2.56 -13.51
C LYS A 79 2.72 3.08 -14.50
N GLU A 80 2.93 2.82 -15.79
CA GLU A 80 1.94 3.12 -16.81
C GLU A 80 0.69 2.22 -16.66
N ASP A 81 -0.49 2.84 -16.63
CA ASP A 81 -1.77 2.16 -16.56
C ASP A 81 -2.17 1.60 -17.94
N PHE A 82 -1.80 0.35 -18.21
CA PHE A 82 -2.16 -0.31 -19.45
C PHE A 82 -3.54 -0.99 -19.37
N THR A 83 -4.49 -0.54 -20.19
CA THR A 83 -5.79 -1.22 -20.39
C THR A 83 -5.80 -1.99 -21.72
N PRO A 84 -6.02 -3.32 -21.72
CA PRO A 84 -6.03 -4.10 -22.96
C PRO A 84 -7.13 -3.67 -23.94
N LYS A 85 -6.79 -3.55 -25.23
CA LYS A 85 -7.73 -3.09 -26.28
C LYS A 85 -8.89 -4.06 -26.55
N HIS A 86 -8.72 -5.34 -26.24
CA HIS A 86 -9.72 -6.38 -26.49
C HIS A 86 -10.76 -6.52 -25.36
N VAL A 87 -10.58 -5.81 -24.25
CA VAL A 87 -11.47 -5.91 -23.07
C VAL A 87 -12.45 -4.75 -23.05
N ARG A 88 -13.68 -5.05 -22.60
CA ARG A 88 -14.68 -4.03 -22.27
C ARG A 88 -14.17 -3.18 -21.09
N LYS A 89 -13.72 -1.96 -21.38
CA LYS A 89 -13.14 -1.02 -20.39
C LYS A 89 -14.02 -0.86 -19.15
N PHE A 90 -15.33 -0.79 -19.31
CA PHE A 90 -16.27 -0.63 -18.19
C PHE A 90 -16.12 -1.72 -17.13
N TYR A 91 -16.13 -3.00 -17.53
CA TYR A 91 -16.00 -4.11 -16.59
C TYR A 91 -14.58 -4.23 -16.00
N PHE A 92 -13.56 -3.85 -16.77
CA PHE A 92 -12.18 -3.85 -16.31
C PHE A 92 -11.94 -2.90 -15.14
N TRP A 93 -12.52 -1.69 -15.19
CA TRP A 93 -12.44 -0.71 -14.10
C TRP A 93 -13.43 -0.97 -12.97
N LEU A 94 -14.58 -1.58 -13.27
CA LEU A 94 -15.58 -1.91 -12.26
C LEU A 94 -15.14 -3.05 -11.33
N ALA A 95 -14.42 -4.05 -11.84
CA ALA A 95 -14.03 -5.22 -11.05
C ALA A 95 -13.19 -4.87 -9.79
N PRO A 96 -12.12 -4.06 -9.87
CA PRO A 96 -11.39 -3.62 -8.68
C PRO A 96 -12.26 -2.83 -7.70
N ALA A 97 -13.16 -1.98 -8.21
CA ALA A 97 -14.05 -1.17 -7.37
C ALA A 97 -15.02 -2.05 -6.56
N LEU A 98 -15.59 -3.09 -7.19
CA LEU A 98 -16.50 -4.01 -6.52
C LEU A 98 -15.84 -4.83 -5.42
N VAL A 99 -14.53 -5.11 -5.52
CA VAL A 99 -13.79 -5.81 -4.46
C VAL A 99 -13.42 -4.85 -3.32
N LEU A 100 -13.08 -3.60 -3.64
CA LEU A 100 -12.62 -2.62 -2.65
C LEU A 100 -13.77 -2.07 -1.78
N VAL A 101 -14.92 -1.76 -2.37
CA VAL A 101 -16.07 -1.15 -1.67
C VAL A 101 -16.53 -1.96 -0.43
N PRO A 102 -16.87 -3.26 -0.53
CA PRO A 102 -17.31 -4.03 0.63
C PRO A 102 -16.20 -4.21 1.68
N ALA A 103 -14.94 -4.32 1.25
CA ALA A 103 -13.80 -4.40 2.16
C ALA A 103 -13.68 -3.12 3.01
N LEU A 104 -13.84 -1.94 2.40
CA LEU A 104 -13.79 -0.66 3.11
C LEU A 104 -15.00 -0.41 4.01
N LEU A 105 -16.20 -0.83 3.58
CA LEU A 105 -17.42 -0.68 4.37
C LEU A 105 -17.41 -1.53 5.65
N THR A 106 -16.70 -2.66 5.65
CA THR A 106 -16.59 -3.54 6.84
C THR A 106 -15.69 -2.94 7.92
N CYS A 107 -14.85 -1.96 7.58
CA CYS A 107 -13.89 -1.36 8.50
C CYS A 107 -14.47 -0.21 9.36
N GLY A 108 -15.73 0.16 9.17
CA GLY A 108 -16.40 1.30 9.83
C GLY A 108 -17.66 0.92 10.60
#